data_AF-A0A1G5TL08-F1
#
_entry.id   AF-A0A1G5TL08-F1
#
_cell.length_a   1.000
_cell.length_b   1.000
_cell.length_c   1.000
_cell.angle_alpha   90.00
_cell.angle_beta   90.00
_cell.angle_gamma   90.00
#
_symmetry.space_group_name_H-M   'P 1'
#
loop_
_entity.id
_entity.type
_entity.pdbx_description
1 polymer ?
#
loop_
_entity_poly.entity_id
_entity_poly.type
_entity_poly.pdbx_seq_one_letter_code
_entity_poly.pdbx_strand_id
1 'polypeptide(L)'
;MIPARRLAGCLLSCGAAAFALLSGPAAPRADEAPAAAPFNAAEAAAIAGPLRQDPALLRSFGTCPADTFARERPVWRWAFAPRRPTERRCAREPAACYALCTRWSNAPACFDLALAFEHHSLDVADILDKERLYALACAGGFPAGCTNRAAGIRNGGYAEDPFRDAPRTDTDACLARSFRLDCDRRGAWGCAMLGQAYRLGEGVAAEASRARAAFDMACAINPDFAACAFARRQIAEMEAPSDRDGDAP
;
A
#
# COMPACT_ATOMS: atom_id res chain seq x y z
N MET A 1 -41.93 50.64 52.26
CA MET A 1 -41.68 51.82 53.11
C MET A 1 -40.17 51.93 53.32
N ILE A 2 -39.60 53.04 52.84
CA ILE A 2 -38.19 53.42 52.91
C ILE A 2 -37.89 53.95 54.32
N PRO A 3 -36.65 53.82 54.83
CA PRO A 3 -35.95 55.05 55.20
C PRO A 3 -34.50 55.11 54.70
N ALA A 4 -34.24 56.23 54.03
CA ALA A 4 -33.02 57.03 53.96
C ALA A 4 -32.50 57.36 55.39
N ARG A 5 -31.24 57.71 55.71
CA ARG A 5 -30.11 58.33 54.98
C ARG A 5 -28.89 58.45 55.94
N ARG A 6 -27.69 58.58 55.34
CA ARG A 6 -26.49 59.38 55.73
C ARG A 6 -25.61 59.01 56.95
N LEU A 7 -24.30 58.90 56.68
CA LEU A 7 -23.15 59.63 57.28
C LEU A 7 -21.88 59.18 56.51
N ALA A 8 -21.29 60.00 55.63
CA ALA A 8 -20.26 61.01 55.89
C ALA A 8 -18.87 60.43 56.26
N GLY A 9 -17.95 60.49 55.29
CA GLY A 9 -16.54 60.91 55.44
C GLY A 9 -15.54 59.98 56.13
N CYS A 10 -14.57 59.47 55.37
CA CYS A 10 -13.16 59.67 55.74
C CYS A 10 -12.24 59.39 54.53
N LEU A 11 -11.48 60.41 54.15
CA LEU A 11 -10.32 60.33 53.27
C LEU A 11 -9.19 59.61 54.01
N LEU A 12 -8.62 58.55 53.44
CA LEU A 12 -7.24 58.15 53.70
C LEU A 12 -6.68 57.37 52.49
N SER A 13 -5.67 57.98 51.89
CA SER A 13 -4.77 57.43 50.89
C SER A 13 -4.05 56.18 51.41
N CYS A 14 -3.95 55.13 50.60
CA CYS A 14 -2.80 54.23 50.60
C CYS A 14 -2.84 53.25 49.41
N GLY A 15 -1.72 53.14 48.71
CA GLY A 15 -1.29 51.88 48.10
C GLY A 15 -1.74 51.61 46.67
N ALA A 16 -0.82 51.85 45.73
CA ALA A 16 -0.84 51.20 44.42
C ALA A 16 -0.85 49.67 44.59
N ALA A 17 -1.78 48.98 43.94
CA ALA A 17 -1.74 47.54 43.73
C ALA A 17 -2.02 47.28 42.25
N ALA A 18 -0.98 46.76 41.59
CA ALA A 18 -0.97 46.39 40.18
C ALA A 18 -2.08 45.37 39.87
N PHE A 19 -2.92 45.68 38.89
CA PHE A 19 -3.79 44.70 38.24
C PHE A 19 -2.91 43.80 37.37
N ALA A 20 -2.34 42.76 37.97
CA ALA A 20 -1.77 41.64 37.24
C ALA A 20 -2.92 40.80 36.68
N LEU A 21 -3.08 40.85 35.36
CA LEU A 21 -3.98 39.98 34.60
C LEU A 21 -3.58 38.52 34.83
N LEU A 22 -4.42 37.78 35.56
CA LEU A 22 -4.35 36.32 35.68
C LEU A 22 -4.81 35.70 34.35
N SER A 23 -3.90 35.61 33.40
CA SER A 23 -4.05 34.76 32.21
C SER A 23 -3.90 33.30 32.66
N GLY A 24 -5.02 32.67 33.03
CA GLY A 24 -5.08 31.21 33.14
C GLY A 24 -4.86 30.56 31.75
N PRO A 25 -4.28 29.35 31.68
CA PRO A 25 -4.12 28.67 30.40
C PRO A 25 -5.50 28.43 29.78
N ALA A 26 -5.67 28.87 28.54
CA ALA A 26 -6.88 28.63 27.78
C ALA A 26 -7.12 27.11 27.67
N ALA A 27 -8.33 26.67 28.00
CA ALA A 27 -8.76 25.30 27.70
C ALA A 27 -8.64 25.08 26.18
N PRO A 28 -8.10 23.94 25.72
CA PRO A 28 -8.01 23.65 24.31
C PRO A 28 -9.41 23.66 23.68
N ARG A 29 -9.52 24.24 22.48
CA ARG A 29 -10.76 24.25 21.70
C ARG A 29 -11.14 22.81 21.36
N ALA A 30 -12.44 22.50 21.40
CA ALA A 30 -12.98 21.21 21.02
C ALA A 30 -12.74 20.82 19.54
N ASP A 31 -12.13 21.71 18.75
CA ASP A 31 -11.82 21.50 17.33
C ASP A 31 -10.40 20.96 17.06
N GLU A 32 -9.59 20.73 18.09
CA GLU A 32 -8.28 20.06 17.98
C GLU A 32 -8.33 18.65 18.59
N ALA A 33 -9.35 17.88 18.21
CA ALA A 33 -9.23 16.43 18.30
C ALA A 33 -8.06 15.99 17.40
N PRO A 34 -7.11 15.16 17.88
CA PRO A 34 -6.08 14.62 17.01
C PRO A 34 -6.77 13.94 15.83
N ALA A 35 -6.34 14.26 14.60
CA ALA A 35 -6.89 13.63 13.40
C ALA A 35 -6.92 12.12 13.64
N ALA A 36 -8.11 11.52 13.56
CA ALA A 36 -8.31 10.10 13.84
C ALA A 36 -7.23 9.29 13.11
N ALA A 37 -6.64 8.30 13.80
CA ALA A 37 -5.57 7.49 13.28
C ALA A 37 -5.90 7.08 11.83
N PRO A 38 -4.97 7.27 10.87
CA PRO A 38 -5.27 7.09 9.45
C PRO A 38 -5.73 5.67 9.13
N PHE A 39 -5.38 4.70 9.99
CA PHE A 39 -5.69 3.29 9.87
C PHE A 39 -6.47 2.75 11.07
N ASN A 40 -7.62 2.10 10.80
CA ASN A 40 -8.43 1.45 11.81
C ASN A 40 -7.92 0.03 12.10
N ALA A 41 -6.86 -0.07 12.91
CA ALA A 41 -6.21 -1.35 13.22
C ALA A 41 -7.13 -2.38 13.90
N ALA A 42 -8.07 -1.94 14.74
CA ALA A 42 -9.01 -2.85 15.41
C ALA A 42 -9.95 -3.53 14.41
N GLU A 43 -10.46 -2.77 13.43
CA GLU A 43 -11.30 -3.32 12.36
C GLU A 43 -10.47 -4.17 11.38
N ALA A 44 -9.22 -3.78 11.10
CA ALA A 44 -8.29 -4.59 10.31
C ALA A 44 -7.98 -5.95 10.97
N ALA A 45 -7.75 -5.97 12.28
CA ALA A 45 -7.55 -7.22 13.02
C ALA A 45 -8.78 -8.13 12.97
N ALA A 46 -9.99 -7.56 12.94
CA ALA A 46 -11.23 -8.32 12.87
C ALA A 46 -11.44 -9.03 11.51
N ILE A 47 -10.86 -8.53 10.41
CA ILE A 47 -10.98 -9.15 9.09
C ILE A 47 -9.96 -10.26 8.83
N ALA A 48 -8.88 -10.34 9.61
CA ALA A 48 -7.79 -11.27 9.39
C ALA A 48 -8.24 -12.75 9.41
N GLY A 49 -9.07 -13.12 10.39
CA GLY A 49 -9.63 -14.48 10.50
C GLY A 49 -10.45 -14.88 9.27
N PRO A 50 -11.51 -14.12 8.93
CA PRO A 50 -12.30 -14.33 7.72
C PRO A 50 -11.47 -14.33 6.43
N LEU A 51 -10.51 -13.42 6.29
CA LEU A 51 -9.61 -13.34 5.13
C LEU A 51 -8.88 -14.67 4.90
N ARG A 52 -8.26 -15.22 5.95
CA ARG A 52 -7.50 -16.49 5.87
C ARG A 52 -8.35 -17.70 5.53
N GLN A 53 -9.67 -17.60 5.69
CA GLN A 53 -10.63 -18.66 5.39
C GLN A 53 -11.37 -18.43 4.06
N ASP A 54 -11.10 -17.32 3.35
CA ASP A 54 -11.78 -17.01 2.10
C ASP A 54 -11.50 -18.09 1.04
N PRO A 55 -12.53 -18.70 0.43
CA PRO A 55 -12.32 -19.80 -0.52
C PRO A 55 -11.56 -19.41 -1.78
N ALA A 56 -11.73 -18.18 -2.28
CA ALA A 56 -10.99 -17.69 -3.44
C ALA A 56 -9.51 -17.53 -3.08
N LEU A 57 -9.23 -17.01 -1.88
CA LEU A 57 -7.88 -16.91 -1.37
C LEU A 57 -7.21 -18.27 -1.24
N LEU A 58 -7.88 -19.25 -0.63
CA LEU A 58 -7.35 -20.61 -0.45
C LEU A 58 -6.97 -21.26 -1.78
N ARG A 59 -7.65 -20.92 -2.88
CA ARG A 59 -7.30 -21.36 -4.24
C ARG A 59 -6.16 -20.56 -4.86
N SER A 60 -6.03 -19.28 -4.55
CA SER A 60 -5.08 -18.40 -5.25
C SER A 60 -3.74 -18.19 -4.54
N PHE A 61 -3.68 -18.23 -3.20
CA PHE A 61 -2.55 -17.71 -2.44
C PHE A 61 -1.24 -18.48 -2.62
N GLY A 62 -1.33 -19.80 -2.71
CA GLY A 62 -0.19 -20.70 -2.97
C GLY A 62 0.04 -21.04 -4.44
N THR A 63 -0.63 -20.34 -5.36
CA THR A 63 -0.47 -20.54 -6.80
C THR A 63 0.17 -19.30 -7.41
N CYS A 64 0.95 -19.49 -8.49
CA CYS A 64 1.59 -18.37 -9.16
C CYS A 64 0.57 -17.28 -9.53
N PRO A 65 0.80 -15.98 -9.23
CA PRO A 65 -0.17 -14.93 -9.52
C PRO A 65 -0.57 -14.88 -10.99
N ALA A 66 0.39 -15.04 -11.90
CA ALA A 66 0.11 -15.10 -13.34
C ALA A 66 -0.90 -16.19 -13.73
N ASP A 67 -0.92 -17.31 -13.01
CA ASP A 67 -1.76 -18.46 -13.33
C ASP A 67 -3.16 -18.34 -12.74
N THR A 68 -3.35 -17.49 -11.72
CA THR A 68 -4.64 -17.26 -11.05
C THR A 68 -5.40 -16.04 -11.59
N PHE A 69 -4.75 -15.21 -12.41
CA PHE A 69 -5.31 -13.95 -12.90
C PHE A 69 -6.73 -14.10 -13.45
N ALA A 70 -7.65 -13.29 -12.92
CA ALA A 70 -9.06 -13.24 -13.30
C ALA A 70 -9.87 -14.55 -13.16
N ARG A 71 -9.36 -15.58 -12.46
CA ARG A 71 -10.12 -16.82 -12.19
C ARG A 71 -11.25 -16.65 -11.17
N GLU A 72 -11.16 -15.65 -10.30
CA GLU A 72 -12.11 -15.37 -9.23
C GLU A 72 -13.01 -14.16 -9.57
N ARG A 73 -13.41 -14.07 -10.85
CA ARG A 73 -14.13 -12.91 -11.41
C ARG A 73 -15.48 -13.28 -12.04
N PRO A 74 -16.45 -13.76 -11.26
CA PRO A 74 -17.77 -14.10 -11.77
C PRO A 74 -18.47 -12.86 -12.34
N VAL A 75 -18.96 -12.98 -13.58
CA VAL A 75 -19.47 -11.86 -14.39
C VAL A 75 -20.52 -11.03 -13.66
N TRP A 76 -21.46 -11.67 -12.96
CA TRP A 76 -22.54 -10.96 -12.25
C TRP A 76 -22.03 -10.14 -11.05
N ARG A 77 -21.09 -10.66 -10.25
CA ARG A 77 -20.56 -9.89 -9.10
C ARG A 77 -19.80 -8.67 -9.57
N TRP A 78 -18.98 -8.85 -10.61
CA TRP A 78 -18.18 -7.79 -11.20
C TRP A 78 -19.04 -6.73 -11.90
N ALA A 79 -20.05 -7.13 -12.69
CA ALA A 79 -20.92 -6.20 -13.42
C ALA A 79 -21.73 -5.29 -12.49
N PHE A 80 -22.08 -5.78 -11.30
CA PHE A 80 -22.81 -5.02 -10.29
C PHE A 80 -21.94 -4.56 -9.12
N ALA A 81 -20.61 -4.66 -9.26
CA ALA A 81 -19.70 -4.28 -8.19
C ALA A 81 -19.84 -2.78 -7.90
N PRO A 82 -19.90 -2.38 -6.61
CA PRO A 82 -19.84 -0.97 -6.25
C PRO A 82 -18.56 -0.31 -6.76
N ARG A 83 -18.56 1.02 -6.82
CA ARG A 83 -17.39 1.78 -7.29
C ARG A 83 -16.13 1.45 -6.49
N ARG A 84 -14.99 1.45 -7.18
CA ARG A 84 -13.66 1.28 -6.58
C ARG A 84 -13.48 2.26 -5.40
N PRO A 85 -13.07 1.79 -4.21
CA PRO A 85 -12.73 2.67 -3.10
C PRO A 85 -11.36 3.35 -3.32
N THR A 86 -11.01 4.28 -2.45
CA THR A 86 -9.62 4.78 -2.37
C THR A 86 -8.89 4.05 -1.25
N GLU A 87 -7.57 3.94 -1.36
CA GLU A 87 -6.70 3.46 -0.28
C GLU A 87 -7.02 4.14 1.07
N ARG A 88 -7.09 5.49 1.10
CA ARG A 88 -7.44 6.25 2.31
C ARG A 88 -8.79 5.83 2.89
N ARG A 89 -9.77 5.47 2.05
CA ARG A 89 -11.06 4.96 2.53
C ARG A 89 -10.90 3.57 3.14
N CYS A 90 -10.15 2.68 2.48
CA CYS A 90 -9.89 1.34 3.01
C CYS A 90 -9.07 1.36 4.30
N ALA A 91 -8.21 2.35 4.50
CA ALA A 91 -7.50 2.53 5.77
C ALA A 91 -8.46 2.88 6.92
N ARG A 92 -9.49 3.70 6.65
CA ARG A 92 -10.49 4.11 7.66
C ARG A 92 -11.59 3.08 7.89
N GLU A 93 -11.99 2.35 6.85
CA GLU A 93 -13.11 1.40 6.84
C GLU A 93 -12.66 0.02 6.26
N PRO A 94 -11.68 -0.68 6.86
CA PRO A 94 -11.11 -1.90 6.29
C PRO A 94 -12.13 -3.04 6.14
N ALA A 95 -13.12 -3.20 7.03
CA ALA A 95 -14.15 -4.23 6.86
C ALA A 95 -15.11 -3.92 5.71
N ALA A 96 -15.41 -2.64 5.46
CA ALA A 96 -16.20 -2.24 4.30
C ALA A 96 -15.45 -2.56 3.00
N CYS A 97 -14.15 -2.26 2.92
CA CYS A 97 -13.33 -2.63 1.76
C CYS A 97 -13.14 -4.15 1.63
N TYR A 98 -13.01 -4.87 2.74
CA TYR A 98 -12.95 -6.34 2.73
C TYR A 98 -14.24 -6.92 2.14
N ALA A 99 -15.41 -6.42 2.54
CA ALA A 99 -16.69 -6.84 1.97
C ALA A 99 -16.78 -6.52 0.46
N LEU A 100 -16.26 -5.38 0.00
CA LEU A 100 -16.15 -5.10 -1.43
C LEU A 100 -15.24 -6.11 -2.15
N CYS A 101 -14.07 -6.37 -1.58
CA CYS A 101 -13.10 -7.31 -2.12
C CYS A 101 -13.69 -8.71 -2.30
N THR A 102 -14.32 -9.28 -1.26
CA THR A 102 -14.76 -10.68 -1.26
C THR A 102 -16.18 -10.86 -1.80
N ARG A 103 -17.18 -10.18 -1.21
CA ARG A 103 -18.59 -10.37 -1.58
C ARG A 103 -18.89 -9.93 -3.02
N TRP A 104 -18.25 -8.85 -3.46
CA TRP A 104 -18.45 -8.29 -4.80
C TRP A 104 -17.34 -8.66 -5.79
N SER A 105 -16.34 -9.44 -5.37
CA SER A 105 -15.16 -9.75 -6.18
C SER A 105 -14.52 -8.47 -6.76
N ASN A 106 -14.54 -7.37 -6.00
CA ASN A 106 -14.03 -6.08 -6.43
C ASN A 106 -12.50 -6.08 -6.25
N ALA A 107 -11.81 -6.54 -7.29
CA ALA A 107 -10.36 -6.69 -7.27
C ALA A 107 -9.57 -5.40 -6.95
N PRO A 108 -9.97 -4.21 -7.43
CA PRO A 108 -9.37 -2.96 -6.97
C PRO A 108 -9.55 -2.71 -5.46
N ALA A 109 -10.71 -3.05 -4.88
CA ALA A 109 -10.90 -2.92 -3.43
C ALA A 109 -9.98 -3.83 -2.63
N CYS A 110 -9.69 -5.05 -3.12
CA CYS A 110 -8.68 -5.93 -2.53
C CYS A 110 -7.30 -5.24 -2.55
N PHE A 111 -6.94 -4.62 -3.67
CA PHE A 111 -5.66 -3.94 -3.85
C PHE A 111 -5.53 -2.69 -2.97
N ASP A 112 -6.55 -1.83 -2.94
CA ASP A 112 -6.56 -0.61 -2.13
C ASP A 112 -6.58 -0.94 -0.62
N LEU A 113 -7.18 -2.06 -0.22
CA LEU A 113 -7.08 -2.57 1.14
C LEU A 113 -5.68 -3.12 1.45
N ALA A 114 -5.04 -3.83 0.53
CA ALA A 114 -3.66 -4.28 0.70
C ALA A 114 -2.71 -3.09 0.89
N LEU A 115 -2.84 -2.03 0.09
CA LEU A 115 -2.05 -0.81 0.26
C LEU A 115 -2.28 -0.15 1.63
N ALA A 116 -3.52 -0.14 2.11
CA ALA A 116 -3.82 0.37 3.44
C ALA A 116 -3.11 -0.43 4.55
N PHE A 117 -3.00 -1.76 4.41
CA PHE A 117 -2.17 -2.57 5.31
C PHE A 117 -0.69 -2.20 5.14
N GLU A 118 -0.17 -2.16 3.90
CA GLU A 118 1.25 -1.91 3.61
C GLU A 118 1.78 -0.58 4.17
N HIS A 119 1.01 0.50 4.04
CA HIS A 119 1.44 1.84 4.45
C HIS A 119 1.22 2.13 5.94
N HIS A 120 0.45 1.29 6.65
CA HIS A 120 0.00 1.61 8.00
C HIS A 120 0.16 0.48 9.03
N SER A 121 0.52 -0.73 8.60
CA SER A 121 0.92 -1.81 9.51
C SER A 121 1.98 -2.72 8.91
N LEU A 122 3.04 -2.96 9.69
CA LEU A 122 4.21 -3.76 9.27
C LEU A 122 4.57 -4.83 10.32
N ASP A 123 3.61 -5.27 11.13
CA ASP A 123 3.82 -6.51 11.88
C ASP A 123 3.71 -7.74 10.96
N VAL A 124 4.23 -8.89 11.40
CA VAL A 124 4.32 -10.09 10.56
C VAL A 124 2.95 -10.60 10.11
N ALA A 125 1.93 -10.45 10.96
CA ALA A 125 0.58 -10.90 10.64
C ALA A 125 -0.01 -10.05 9.50
N ASP A 126 0.13 -8.74 9.61
CA ASP A 126 -0.39 -7.77 8.64
C ASP A 126 0.35 -7.83 7.29
N ILE A 127 1.64 -8.16 7.31
CA ILE A 127 2.41 -8.44 6.09
C ILE A 127 1.78 -9.58 5.29
N LEU A 128 1.45 -10.70 5.92
CA LEU A 128 0.86 -11.83 5.20
C LEU A 128 -0.59 -11.56 4.78
N ASP A 129 -1.36 -10.82 5.58
CA ASP A 129 -2.72 -10.44 5.21
C ASP A 129 -2.73 -9.46 4.00
N LYS A 130 -1.74 -8.56 3.90
CA LYS A 130 -1.48 -7.79 2.68
C LYS A 130 -1.17 -8.68 1.48
N GLU A 131 -0.26 -9.66 1.61
CA GLU A 131 0.07 -10.59 0.52
C GLU A 131 -1.15 -11.40 0.04
N ARG A 132 -2.01 -11.81 0.98
CA ARG A 132 -3.29 -12.48 0.68
C ARG A 132 -4.23 -11.57 -0.12
N LEU A 133 -4.35 -10.31 0.27
CA LEU A 133 -5.16 -9.33 -0.44
C LEU A 133 -4.63 -9.04 -1.86
N TYR A 134 -3.31 -8.97 -2.04
CA TYR A 134 -2.73 -8.86 -3.39
C TYR A 134 -2.99 -10.09 -4.25
N ALA A 135 -2.92 -11.29 -3.67
CA ALA A 135 -3.29 -12.52 -4.37
C ALA A 135 -4.77 -12.51 -4.81
N LEU A 136 -5.69 -12.07 -3.93
CA LEU A 136 -7.10 -11.90 -4.27
C LEU A 136 -7.33 -10.82 -5.34
N ALA A 137 -6.61 -9.69 -5.28
CA ALA A 137 -6.68 -8.66 -6.30
C ALA A 137 -6.25 -9.22 -7.68
N CYS A 138 -5.17 -9.99 -7.73
CA CYS A 138 -4.73 -10.65 -8.94
C CYS A 138 -5.78 -11.66 -9.45
N ALA A 139 -6.28 -12.53 -8.57
CA ALA A 139 -7.27 -13.54 -8.89
C ALA A 139 -8.61 -12.93 -9.36
N GLY A 140 -8.99 -11.77 -8.82
CA GLY A 140 -10.13 -10.97 -9.25
C GLY A 140 -9.84 -10.13 -10.52
N GLY A 141 -8.65 -10.24 -11.10
CA GLY A 141 -8.30 -9.66 -12.40
C GLY A 141 -7.81 -8.22 -12.36
N PHE A 142 -7.26 -7.76 -11.23
CA PHE A 142 -6.56 -6.48 -11.12
C PHE A 142 -5.04 -6.68 -11.29
N PRO A 143 -4.45 -6.27 -12.43
CA PRO A 143 -3.08 -6.65 -12.79
C PRO A 143 -2.00 -6.23 -11.79
N ALA A 144 -2.14 -5.05 -11.18
CA ALA A 144 -1.21 -4.56 -10.17
C ALA A 144 -1.14 -5.49 -8.94
N GLY A 145 -2.23 -6.21 -8.62
CA GLY A 145 -2.21 -7.23 -7.57
C GLY A 145 -1.25 -8.39 -7.87
N CYS A 146 -1.10 -8.76 -9.16
CA CYS A 146 -0.18 -9.80 -9.56
C CYS A 146 1.27 -9.35 -9.40
N THR A 147 1.60 -8.12 -9.81
CA THR A 147 2.93 -7.53 -9.63
C THR A 147 3.29 -7.42 -8.16
N ASN A 148 2.37 -6.94 -7.31
CA ASN A 148 2.67 -6.78 -5.89
C ASN A 148 2.81 -8.12 -5.16
N ARG A 149 1.95 -9.11 -5.45
CA ARG A 149 2.13 -10.46 -4.90
C ARG A 149 3.45 -11.09 -5.35
N ALA A 150 3.81 -10.93 -6.62
CA ALA A 150 5.10 -11.39 -7.13
C ALA A 150 6.28 -10.67 -6.45
N ALA A 151 6.22 -9.35 -6.29
CA ALA A 151 7.24 -8.61 -5.54
C ALA A 151 7.35 -9.08 -4.08
N GLY A 152 6.24 -9.42 -3.44
CA GLY A 152 6.20 -10.04 -2.12
C GLY A 152 6.85 -11.42 -2.07
N ILE A 153 6.64 -12.28 -3.08
CA ILE A 153 7.35 -13.57 -3.21
C ILE A 153 8.86 -13.35 -3.40
N ARG A 154 9.25 -12.36 -4.21
CA ARG A 154 10.65 -12.09 -4.55
C ARG A 154 11.44 -11.52 -3.39
N ASN A 155 10.87 -10.56 -2.69
CA ASN A 155 11.54 -9.79 -1.65
C ASN A 155 11.24 -10.33 -0.24
N GLY A 156 10.20 -11.15 -0.12
CA GLY A 156 9.76 -11.75 1.14
C GLY A 156 10.40 -13.11 1.41
N GLY A 157 10.43 -13.48 2.68
CA GLY A 157 10.89 -14.78 3.18
C GLY A 157 10.06 -15.22 4.38
N TYR A 158 8.76 -14.90 4.36
CA TYR A 158 7.86 -15.03 5.50
C TYR A 158 7.58 -16.50 5.81
N ALA A 159 7.61 -16.87 7.09
CA ALA A 159 7.52 -18.26 7.54
C ALA A 159 6.28 -18.99 7.02
N GLU A 160 5.11 -18.33 7.02
CA GLU A 160 3.85 -18.94 6.56
C GLU A 160 3.51 -18.63 5.09
N ASP A 161 4.42 -18.04 4.31
CA ASP A 161 4.18 -17.86 2.86
C ASP A 161 4.45 -19.19 2.12
N PRO A 162 3.49 -19.70 1.31
CA PRO A 162 3.66 -20.93 0.54
C PRO A 162 4.85 -20.96 -0.40
N PHE A 163 5.38 -19.79 -0.81
CA PHE A 163 6.52 -19.69 -1.71
C PHE A 163 7.88 -19.66 -0.99
N ARG A 164 7.92 -19.60 0.34
CA ARG A 164 9.16 -19.49 1.13
C ARG A 164 10.18 -20.59 0.79
N ASP A 165 9.69 -21.82 0.70
CA ASP A 165 10.52 -23.01 0.46
C ASP A 165 10.39 -23.52 -0.98
N ALA A 166 9.71 -22.78 -1.86
CA ALA A 166 9.55 -23.17 -3.25
C ALA A 166 10.89 -23.06 -4.01
N PRO A 167 11.16 -23.96 -4.99
CA PRO A 167 12.38 -23.88 -5.78
C PRO A 167 12.52 -22.52 -6.46
N ARG A 168 13.71 -21.93 -6.37
CA ARG A 168 13.99 -20.62 -6.96
C ARG A 168 13.70 -20.56 -8.46
N THR A 169 13.93 -21.66 -9.18
CA THR A 169 13.61 -21.75 -10.61
C THR A 169 12.13 -21.53 -10.90
N ASP A 170 11.27 -22.07 -10.04
CA ASP A 170 9.82 -22.03 -10.20
C ASP A 170 9.26 -20.68 -9.78
N THR A 171 9.79 -20.12 -8.68
CA THR A 171 9.44 -18.77 -8.23
C THR A 171 9.89 -17.74 -9.26
N ASP A 172 11.15 -17.75 -9.70
CA ASP A 172 11.67 -16.79 -10.68
C ASP A 172 10.83 -16.81 -11.98
N ALA A 173 10.51 -17.99 -12.51
CA ALA A 173 9.65 -18.12 -13.68
C ALA A 173 8.24 -17.57 -13.43
N CYS A 174 7.69 -17.76 -12.23
CA CYS A 174 6.41 -17.20 -11.83
C CYS A 174 6.44 -15.66 -11.75
N LEU A 175 7.51 -15.09 -11.17
CA LEU A 175 7.71 -13.64 -11.05
C LEU A 175 7.68 -12.98 -12.43
N ALA A 176 8.50 -13.48 -13.36
CA ALA A 176 8.59 -12.93 -14.71
C ALA A 176 7.26 -13.01 -15.47
N ARG A 177 6.50 -14.11 -15.33
CA ARG A 177 5.15 -14.20 -15.91
C ARG A 177 4.19 -13.17 -15.32
N SER A 178 4.27 -12.94 -14.01
CA SER A 178 3.37 -12.01 -13.29
C SER A 178 3.66 -10.56 -13.64
N PHE A 179 4.94 -10.17 -13.70
CA PHE A 179 5.36 -8.83 -14.13
C PHE A 179 4.99 -8.55 -15.59
N ARG A 180 5.19 -9.53 -16.47
CA ARG A 180 4.77 -9.42 -17.88
C ARG A 180 3.26 -9.27 -18.02
N LEU A 181 2.48 -10.03 -17.26
CA LEU A 181 1.02 -9.94 -17.29
C LEU A 181 0.50 -8.51 -17.02
N ASP A 182 1.09 -7.84 -16.02
CA ASP A 182 0.76 -6.46 -15.67
C ASP A 182 1.32 -5.46 -16.67
N CYS A 183 2.56 -5.65 -17.14
CA CYS A 183 3.16 -4.79 -18.15
C CYS A 183 2.36 -4.79 -19.48
N ASP A 184 1.95 -5.97 -19.95
CA ASP A 184 1.11 -6.13 -21.15
C ASP A 184 -0.24 -5.40 -21.01
N ARG A 185 -0.67 -5.14 -19.76
CA ARG A 185 -1.88 -4.37 -19.41
C ARG A 185 -1.57 -2.94 -19.02
N ARG A 186 -0.41 -2.41 -19.43
CA ARG A 186 0.03 -1.03 -19.20
C ARG A 186 0.22 -0.71 -17.71
N GLY A 187 0.59 -1.70 -16.90
CA GLY A 187 1.02 -1.49 -15.51
C GLY A 187 2.47 -1.02 -15.44
N ALA A 188 2.69 0.19 -14.94
CA ALA A 188 4.04 0.78 -14.89
C ALA A 188 5.00 -0.01 -14.00
N TRP A 189 4.55 -0.47 -12.83
CA TRP A 189 5.35 -1.32 -11.94
C TRP A 189 5.60 -2.71 -12.54
N GLY A 190 4.61 -3.32 -13.21
CA GLY A 190 4.82 -4.55 -13.96
C GLY A 190 5.93 -4.42 -15.00
N CYS A 191 5.95 -3.33 -15.77
CA CYS A 191 7.02 -3.09 -16.75
C CYS A 191 8.38 -2.85 -16.10
N ALA A 192 8.43 -2.07 -15.01
CA ALA A 192 9.66 -1.83 -14.27
C ALA A 192 10.25 -3.14 -13.70
N MET A 193 9.41 -4.00 -13.10
CA MET A 193 9.86 -5.28 -12.56
C MET A 193 10.21 -6.29 -13.66
N LEU A 194 9.52 -6.26 -14.80
CA LEU A 194 9.89 -7.06 -15.97
C LEU A 194 11.26 -6.64 -16.53
N GLY A 195 11.54 -5.33 -16.58
CA GLY A 195 12.85 -4.82 -16.97
C GLY A 195 13.95 -5.32 -16.04
N GLN A 196 13.68 -5.34 -14.73
CA GLN A 196 14.60 -5.89 -13.74
C GLN A 196 14.80 -7.40 -13.91
N ALA A 197 13.74 -8.16 -14.20
CA ALA A 197 13.83 -9.59 -14.48
C ALA A 197 14.72 -9.88 -15.70
N TYR A 198 14.58 -9.12 -16.80
CA TYR A 198 15.48 -9.21 -17.95
C TYR A 198 16.90 -8.74 -17.64
N ARG A 199 17.10 -7.80 -16.73
CA ARG A 199 18.44 -7.36 -16.34
C ARG A 199 19.20 -8.44 -15.56
N LEU A 200 18.50 -9.13 -14.65
CA LEU A 200 19.08 -10.08 -13.72
C LEU A 200 18.98 -11.55 -14.17
N GLY A 201 18.19 -11.83 -15.20
CA GLY A 201 17.91 -13.20 -15.64
C GLY A 201 16.96 -13.96 -14.70
N GLU A 202 16.07 -13.26 -14.01
CA GLU A 202 15.12 -13.86 -13.07
C GLU A 202 13.94 -14.46 -13.84
N GLY A 203 13.98 -15.78 -14.09
CA GLY A 203 12.89 -16.53 -14.72
C GLY A 203 12.78 -16.32 -16.23
N VAL A 204 13.67 -15.51 -16.80
CA VAL A 204 13.85 -15.23 -18.22
C VAL A 204 15.35 -15.11 -18.52
N ALA A 205 15.76 -15.26 -19.77
CA ALA A 205 17.15 -15.01 -20.15
C ALA A 205 17.50 -13.54 -19.89
N ALA A 206 18.70 -13.30 -19.35
CA ALA A 206 19.21 -11.95 -19.17
C ALA A 206 19.44 -11.31 -20.55
N GLU A 207 18.85 -10.13 -20.79
CA GLU A 207 18.89 -9.46 -22.09
C GLU A 207 18.75 -7.94 -21.90
N ALA A 208 19.88 -7.23 -22.00
CA ALA A 208 19.96 -5.79 -21.70
C ALA A 208 19.04 -4.93 -22.59
N SER A 209 18.86 -5.30 -23.87
CA SER A 209 17.94 -4.61 -24.78
C SER A 209 16.48 -4.72 -24.34
N ARG A 210 16.04 -5.92 -23.93
CA ARG A 210 14.68 -6.14 -23.40
C ARG A 210 14.47 -5.49 -22.04
N ALA A 211 15.50 -5.51 -21.18
CA ALA A 211 15.47 -4.81 -19.91
C ALA A 211 15.19 -3.32 -20.12
N ARG A 212 15.99 -2.67 -20.98
CA ARG A 212 15.80 -1.26 -21.36
C ARG A 212 14.41 -1.00 -21.93
N ALA A 213 13.95 -1.80 -22.90
CA ALA A 213 12.65 -1.61 -23.52
C ALA A 213 11.49 -1.67 -22.50
N ALA A 214 11.55 -2.58 -21.52
CA ALA A 214 10.56 -2.66 -20.47
C ALA A 214 10.64 -1.47 -19.48
N PHE A 215 11.85 -1.02 -19.14
CA PHE A 215 12.06 0.19 -18.34
C PHE A 215 11.53 1.45 -19.04
N ASP A 216 11.80 1.62 -20.33
CA ASP A 216 11.29 2.72 -21.14
C ASP A 216 9.76 2.70 -21.19
N MET A 217 9.15 1.50 -21.31
CA MET A 217 7.70 1.34 -21.27
C MET A 217 7.10 1.78 -19.93
N ALA A 218 7.75 1.48 -18.79
CA ALA A 218 7.31 1.95 -17.48
C ALA A 218 7.21 3.50 -17.43
N CYS A 219 8.20 4.19 -18.00
CA CYS A 219 8.18 5.65 -18.13
C CYS A 219 7.17 6.16 -19.15
N ALA A 220 6.96 5.46 -20.26
CA ALA A 220 5.96 5.82 -21.27
C ALA A 220 4.51 5.67 -20.76
N ILE A 221 4.28 4.85 -19.74
CA ILE A 221 2.98 4.73 -19.08
C ILE A 221 2.72 5.96 -18.19
N ASN A 222 3.67 6.32 -17.34
CA ASN A 222 3.61 7.54 -16.54
C ASN A 222 5.02 8.03 -16.16
N PRO A 223 5.48 9.17 -16.71
CA PRO A 223 6.83 9.67 -16.49
C PRO A 223 7.07 10.23 -15.09
N ASP A 224 6.01 10.60 -14.38
CA ASP A 224 6.07 11.20 -13.03
C ASP A 224 5.86 10.16 -11.92
N PHE A 225 5.58 8.91 -12.29
CA PHE A 225 5.31 7.84 -11.33
C PHE A 225 6.59 7.19 -10.82
N ALA A 226 6.56 6.69 -9.58
CA ALA A 226 7.71 6.08 -8.91
C ALA A 226 8.34 4.91 -9.70
N ALA A 227 7.54 4.16 -10.46
CA ALA A 227 8.02 3.09 -11.34
C ALA A 227 8.99 3.62 -12.43
N CYS A 228 8.72 4.81 -12.98
CA CYS A 228 9.64 5.44 -13.95
C CYS A 228 10.92 5.92 -13.27
N ALA A 229 10.83 6.51 -12.08
CA ALA A 229 12.02 6.89 -11.32
C ALA A 229 12.90 5.68 -11.00
N PHE A 230 12.30 4.53 -10.66
CA PHE A 230 13.01 3.26 -10.52
C PHE A 230 13.66 2.82 -11.84
N ALA A 231 12.88 2.80 -12.93
CA ALA A 231 13.34 2.38 -14.25
C ALA A 231 14.56 3.22 -14.74
N ARG A 232 14.52 4.54 -14.57
CA ARG A 232 15.62 5.44 -14.93
C ARG A 232 16.91 5.13 -14.16
N ARG A 233 16.81 4.81 -12.86
CA ARG A 233 17.99 4.40 -12.07
C ARG A 233 18.59 3.10 -12.61
N GLN A 234 17.74 2.13 -12.94
CA GLN A 234 18.21 0.85 -13.50
C GLN A 234 18.85 1.01 -14.88
N ILE A 235 18.32 1.88 -15.73
CA ILE A 235 18.93 2.23 -17.01
C ILE A 235 20.31 2.85 -16.80
N ALA A 236 20.44 3.82 -15.91
CA ALA A 236 21.72 4.46 -15.61
C ALA A 236 22.76 3.46 -15.07
N GLU A 237 22.35 2.54 -14.18
CA GLU A 237 23.21 1.46 -13.67
C GLU A 237 23.72 0.54 -14.79
N MET A 238 22.89 0.27 -15.81
CA MET A 238 23.29 -0.56 -16.96
C MET A 238 24.25 0.14 -17.93
N GLU A 239 24.27 1.48 -17.92
CA GLU A 239 25.12 2.32 -18.77
C GLU A 239 26.42 2.75 -18.08
N ALA A 240 26.48 2.61 -16.75
CA ALA A 240 27.67 2.97 -15.99
C ALA A 240 28.88 2.15 -16.48
N PRO A 241 30.02 2.80 -16.77
CA PRO A 241 31.26 2.10 -17.08
C PRO A 241 31.61 1.17 -15.92
N SER A 242 32.01 -0.07 -16.21
CA SER A 242 32.57 -0.92 -15.16
C SER A 242 33.91 -0.32 -14.73
N ASP A 243 34.12 -0.03 -13.45
CA ASP A 243 35.40 0.44 -12.86
C ASP A 243 36.58 -0.57 -13.02
N ARG A 244 36.51 -1.51 -13.97
CA ARG A 244 37.52 -2.55 -14.21
C ARG A 244 38.62 -2.15 -15.20
N ASP A 245 38.61 -0.91 -15.69
CA ASP A 245 39.70 -0.38 -16.53
C ASP A 245 40.72 0.46 -15.73
N GLY A 246 40.63 0.45 -14.39
CA GLY A 246 41.40 1.33 -13.50
C GLY A 246 42.52 0.71 -12.66
N ASP A 247 42.73 -0.61 -12.70
CA ASP A 247 43.84 -1.27 -11.98
C ASP A 247 44.75 -2.01 -12.98
N ALA A 248 45.68 -1.26 -13.55
CA ALA A 248 46.90 -1.79 -14.13
C ALA A 248 48.09 -0.94 -13.65
N PRO A 249 48.84 -1.46 -12.65
CA PRO A 249 50.30 -1.36 -12.63
C PRO A 249 50.94 -2.71 -12.97
#